data_AF-A0A972UTW0-F1
#
_entry.id   AF-A0A972UTW0-F1
#
_cell.length_a   1.000
_cell.length_b   1.000
_cell.length_c   1.000
_cell.angle_alpha   90.00
_cell.angle_beta   90.00
_cell.angle_gamma   90.00
#
_symmetry.space_group_name_H-M   'P 1'
#
loop_
_entity.id
_entity.type
_entity.pdbx_description
1 polymer ?
#
loop_
_entity_poly.entity_id
_entity_poly.type
_entity_poly.pdbx_seq_one_letter_code
_entity_poly.pdbx_strand_id
1 'polypeptide(L)'
;MYPIILFDGYCNLCNTSVNFIIRLDKKKRFRFASLQSATGKKFKKRYSISEKTDSVILIYNNGYLIESDAGIKILNLLGFPW
;
A
#
# COMPACT_ATOMS: atom_id res chain seq x y z
N MET A 1 12.90 3.32 7.76
CA MET A 1 12.09 3.67 6.56
C MET A 1 10.68 3.14 6.81
N TYR A 2 9.63 3.96 6.69
CA TYR A 2 8.25 3.52 6.97
C TYR A 2 7.67 2.74 5.78
N PRO A 3 6.87 1.68 6.00
CA PRO A 3 6.13 1.02 4.93
C PRO A 3 5.17 1.98 4.25
N ILE A 4 5.20 2.04 2.91
CA ILE A 4 4.32 2.90 2.12
C ILE A 4 3.36 2.01 1.33
N ILE A 5 2.07 2.23 1.52
CA ILE A 5 0.99 1.56 0.80
C ILE A 5 0.51 2.50 -0.29
N LEU A 6 0.71 2.08 -1.54
CA LEU A 6 0.12 2.71 -2.70
C LEU A 6 -1.19 2.00 -3.03
N PHE A 7 -2.24 2.77 -3.31
CA PHE A 7 -3.54 2.22 -3.66
C PHE A 7 -4.18 3.00 -4.80
N ASP A 8 -5.08 2.34 -5.53
CA ASP A 8 -5.87 3.00 -6.56
C ASP A 8 -7.12 3.66 -5.94
N GLY A 9 -7.29 4.95 -6.18
CA GLY A 9 -8.39 5.74 -5.65
C GLY A 9 -9.72 5.56 -6.39
N TYR A 10 -9.71 4.90 -7.56
CA TYR A 10 -10.92 4.59 -8.33
C TYR A 10 -11.57 3.25 -7.92
N CYS A 11 -10.82 2.38 -7.24
CA CYS A 11 -11.34 1.08 -6.78
C CYS A 11 -11.85 1.15 -5.33
N ASN A 12 -13.17 1.01 -5.16
CA ASN A 12 -13.82 0.96 -3.84
C ASN A 12 -13.27 -0.16 -2.95
N LEU A 13 -12.86 -1.29 -3.55
CA LEU A 13 -12.29 -2.42 -2.81
C LEU A 13 -10.92 -2.06 -2.21
N CYS A 14 -10.05 -1.43 -3.00
CA CYS A 14 -8.73 -0.96 -2.54
C CYS A 14 -8.88 0.08 -1.43
N ASN A 15 -9.81 1.02 -1.60
CA ASN A 15 -10.07 2.05 -0.60
C ASN A 15 -10.61 1.47 0.71
N THR A 16 -11.47 0.44 0.63
CA THR A 16 -11.98 -0.27 1.81
C THR A 16 -10.87 -0.98 2.57
N SER A 17 -10.00 -1.71 1.87
CA SER A 17 -8.83 -2.39 2.46
C SER A 17 -7.88 -1.39 3.13
N VAL A 18 -7.58 -0.26 2.48
CA VAL A 18 -6.74 0.81 3.03
C VAL A 18 -7.37 1.42 4.27
N ASN A 19 -8.67 1.75 4.24
CA ASN A 19 -9.37 2.28 5.40
C ASN A 19 -9.39 1.30 6.58
N PHE A 20 -9.51 0.00 6.32
CA PHE A 20 -9.41 -1.03 7.34
C PHE A 20 -8.03 -1.03 8.01
N ILE A 21 -6.96 -0.97 7.21
CA ILE A 21 -5.59 -0.88 7.71
C ILE A 21 -5.38 0.41 8.52
N ILE A 22 -5.88 1.56 8.05
CA ILE A 22 -5.81 2.84 8.77
C ILE A 22 -6.49 2.75 10.14
N ARG A 23 -7.65 2.08 10.20
CA ARG A 23 -8.38 1.89 11.47
C ARG A 23 -7.63 0.99 12.45
N LEU A 24 -6.96 -0.05 11.96
CA LEU A 24 -6.17 -0.97 12.78
C LEU A 24 -4.82 -0.38 13.19
N ASP A 25 -4.19 0.43 12.32
CA ASP A 25 -2.88 1.04 12.56
C ASP A 25 -2.97 2.24 13.53
N LYS A 26 -3.32 1.97 14.78
CA LYS A 26 -3.34 2.97 15.86
C LYS A 26 -1.97 3.61 16.09
N LYS A 27 -0.89 2.95 15.68
CA LYS A 27 0.50 3.39 15.84
C LYS A 27 1.03 4.20 14.66
N LYS A 28 0.21 4.44 13.61
CA LYS A 28 0.57 5.21 12.40
C LYS A 28 1.91 4.75 11.79
N ARG A 29 2.12 3.43 11.76
CA ARG A 29 3.33 2.80 11.22
C ARG A 29 3.35 2.84 9.69
N PHE A 30 2.18 2.85 9.05
CA PHE A 30 2.06 2.87 7.60
C PHE A 30 1.82 4.26 7.04
N ARG A 31 2.35 4.52 5.85
CA ARG A 31 2.07 5.71 5.06
C ARG A 31 1.24 5.31 3.85
N PHE A 32 0.28 6.12 3.47
CA PHE A 32 -0.62 5.83 2.35
C PHE A 32 -0.45 6.89 1.28
N ALA A 33 -0.43 6.49 0.01
CA ALA A 33 -0.46 7.40 -1.12
C ALA A 33 -1.26 6.81 -2.27
N SER A 34 -2.00 7.65 -3.00
CA SER A 34 -2.71 7.18 -4.19
C SER A 34 -1.74 6.98 -5.35
N LEU A 35 -1.94 5.93 -6.15
CA LEU A 35 -1.18 5.67 -7.39
C LEU A 35 -1.36 6.80 -8.42
N GLN A 36 -2.50 7.47 -8.40
CA GLN A 36 -2.82 8.57 -9.32
C GLN A 36 -2.15 9.89 -8.93
N SER A 37 -1.81 10.05 -7.64
CA SER A 37 -1.12 11.23 -7.12
C SER A 37 0.28 11.34 -7.75
N ALA A 38 0.79 12.57 -7.85
CA ALA A 38 2.18 12.83 -8.27
C ALA A 38 3.20 11.99 -7.47
N THR A 39 2.92 11.74 -6.18
CA THR A 39 3.75 10.88 -5.32
C THR A 39 3.70 9.42 -5.77
N GLY A 40 2.50 8.87 -6.03
CA GLY A 40 2.34 7.50 -6.52
C GLY A 40 3.01 7.27 -7.87
N LYS A 41 2.87 8.21 -8.81
CA LYS A 41 3.56 8.19 -10.11
C LYS A 41 5.08 8.20 -9.96
N LYS A 42 5.62 9.04 -9.06
CA LYS A 42 7.06 9.06 -8.75
C LYS A 42 7.53 7.71 -8.20
N PHE A 43 6.76 7.09 -7.30
CA PHE A 43 7.11 5.78 -6.76
C PHE A 43 7.02 4.66 -7.80
N LYS A 44 5.97 4.63 -8.65
CA LYS A 44 5.89 3.69 -9.78
C LYS A 44 7.14 3.81 -10.66
N LYS A 45 7.53 5.04 -11.03
CA LYS A 45 8.72 5.29 -11.86
C LYS A 45 10.03 4.89 -11.16
N ARG A 46 10.14 5.12 -9.85
CA ARG A 46 11.34 4.79 -9.06
C ARG A 46 11.56 3.28 -8.93
N TYR A 47 10.49 2.52 -8.80
CA TYR A 47 10.52 1.06 -8.62
C TYR A 47 10.28 0.30 -9.93
N SER A 48 10.24 0.99 -11.08
CA SER A 48 9.95 0.42 -12.41
C SER A 48 8.69 -0.44 -12.43
N ILE A 49 7.68 -0.05 -11.67
CA ILE A 49 6.40 -0.76 -11.58
C ILE A 49 5.60 -0.47 -12.86
N SER A 50 5.03 -1.52 -13.45
CA SER A 50 4.22 -1.41 -14.66
C SER A 50 3.04 -0.45 -14.46
N GLU A 51 2.79 0.42 -15.44
CA GLU A 51 1.68 1.37 -15.35
C GLU A 51 0.32 0.68 -15.27
N LYS A 52 0.20 -0.53 -15.85
CA LYS A 52 -1.00 -1.38 -15.82
C LYS A 52 -1.35 -1.95 -14.43
N THR A 53 -0.48 -1.78 -13.44
CA THR A 53 -0.77 -2.22 -12.08
C THR A 53 -1.64 -1.18 -11.39
N ASP A 54 -2.94 -1.43 -11.35
CA ASP A 54 -3.97 -0.63 -10.65
C ASP A 54 -4.41 -1.27 -9.31
N SER A 55 -3.59 -2.18 -8.78
CA SER A 55 -3.83 -2.89 -7.51
C SER A 55 -3.10 -2.23 -6.32
N VAL A 56 -3.34 -2.74 -5.11
CA VAL A 56 -2.60 -2.32 -3.90
C VAL A 56 -1.13 -2.71 -3.99
N ILE A 57 -0.22 -1.77 -3.70
CA ILE A 57 1.23 -1.97 -3.71
C ILE A 57 1.80 -1.59 -2.35
N LEU A 58 2.57 -2.48 -1.72
CA LEU A 58 3.30 -2.19 -0.51
C LEU A 58 4.79 -2.02 -0.82
N ILE A 59 5.33 -0.84 -0.54
CA ILE A 59 6.77 -0.58 -0.56
C ILE A 59 7.31 -0.85 0.85
N TYR A 60 8.16 -1.85 0.98
CA TYR A 60 8.73 -2.27 2.25
C TYR A 60 10.17 -2.76 2.08
N ASN A 61 11.05 -2.31 2.98
CA ASN A 61 12.45 -2.75 3.09
C ASN A 61 13.22 -2.78 1.75
N ASN A 62 13.15 -1.68 0.99
CA ASN A 62 13.76 -1.52 -0.33
C ASN A 62 13.17 -2.38 -1.47
N GLY A 63 12.13 -3.17 -1.21
CA GLY A 63 11.35 -3.88 -2.21
C GLY A 63 9.92 -3.34 -2.37
N TYR A 64 9.18 -3.94 -3.29
CA TYR A 64 7.75 -3.73 -3.45
C TYR A 64 7.02 -5.08 -3.51
N LEU A 65 5.81 -5.12 -2.97
CA LEU A 65 4.87 -6.23 -3.06
C LEU A 65 3.58 -5.71 -3.70
N ILE A 66 2.88 -6.56 -4.43
CA ILE A 66 1.65 -6.20 -5.14
C ILE A 66 0.52 -7.15 -4.72
N GLU A 67 -0.73 -6.72 -4.93
CA GLU A 67 -1.91 -7.56 -4.83
C GLU A 67 -2.03 -8.29 -3.47
N SER A 68 -2.21 -9.62 -3.48
CA SER A 68 -2.40 -10.44 -2.29
C SER A 68 -1.18 -10.48 -1.38
N ASP A 69 0.04 -10.45 -1.94
CA ASP A 69 1.28 -10.43 -1.16
C ASP A 69 1.40 -9.15 -0.33
N ALA A 70 1.01 -8.01 -0.91
CA ALA A 70 0.96 -6.74 -0.19
C ALA A 70 0.00 -6.84 0.99
N GLY A 71 -1.21 -7.37 0.78
CA GLY A 71 -2.22 -7.55 1.83
C GLY A 71 -1.75 -8.45 2.97
N ILE A 72 -1.22 -9.63 2.65
CA ILE A 72 -0.71 -10.59 3.65
C ILE A 72 0.45 -9.99 4.44
N LYS A 73 1.36 -9.25 3.79
CA LYS A 73 2.48 -8.61 4.48
C LYS A 73 2.01 -7.49 5.41
N ILE A 74 1.03 -6.68 5.00
CA ILE A 74 0.46 -5.63 5.84
C ILE A 74 -0.18 -6.22 7.10
N LEU A 75 -0.96 -7.29 6.96
CA LEU A 75 -1.57 -8.00 8.09
C LEU A 75 -0.52 -8.54 9.06
N ASN A 76 0.55 -9.15 8.55
CA ASN A 76 1.68 -9.59 9.36
C ASN A 76 2.38 -8.43 10.11
N LEU A 77 2.49 -7.25 9.47
CA LEU A 77 3.13 -6.08 10.06
C LEU A 77 2.24 -5.34 11.08
N LEU A 78 0.92 -5.40 10.94
CA LEU A 78 -0.05 -4.89 11.91
C LEU A 78 0.05 -5.68 13.23
N GLY A 79 0.29 -6.98 13.15
CA GLY A 79 0.41 -7.88 14.29
C GLY A 79 -0.95 -8.35 14.81
N PHE A 80 -1.01 -9.63 15.19
CA PHE A 80 -2.13 -10.24 15.92
C PHE A 80 -2.20 -9.62 17.35
N PRO A 81 -3.35 -9.47 18.03
CA PRO A 81 -4.73 -9.81 17.66
C PRO A 81 -5.52 -8.56 17.22
N TRP A 82 -6.23 -8.68 16.11
CA TRP A 82 -7.14 -7.67 15.57
C TRP A 82 -8.53 -7.74 16.20
#